data_AF-A0A7K9KGT7-F1
#
_entry.id   AF-A0A7K9KGT7-F1
#
_cell.length_a   1.000
_cell.length_b   1.000
_cell.length_c   1.000
_cell.angle_alpha   90.00
_cell.angle_beta   90.00
_cell.angle_gamma   90.00
#
_symmetry.space_group_name_H-M   'P 1'
#
loop_
_entity.id
_entity.type
_entity.pdbx_description
1 polymer ?
#
loop_
_entity_poly.entity_id
_entity_poly.type
_entity_poly.pdbx_seq_one_letter_code
_entity_poly.pdbx_strand_id
1 'polypeptide(L)'
;GLIFYDTKVTVMNRVLNATVQRTADHAAPEITLDPLEIVGGEIRSSENSYFCQAARQLGCVPSSQLCVKLASGGDPTYAFNIRFTGEEVHGTSGSFRHFLWQVCKELQSSSLSLLLLCPSSAVNKNKGKYILTPSPITYAEEQLFHFFGQLLGIAIRADVPLPLDLLPSFWKTLVGEPLDPDVDLQEADILTYNYVKKFENISDETELEALCAEIASQHLAMESPDCPNKPCCKFTYLSLTGEEVELCPRGRHIPVGWENKDVYAAAIRSLRMRELQTPECMTAVRAGLGSIIPLQLLTTLTPLEMELRTCGLPYINLEFLKAHTMYQVGLMETDQHIEFFWSALEMFTQEELCKFIKFACNQERIPFTCPCKDGGPDTAHVPPYPMKIAPPDGAAGT
;
A
#
# COMPACT_ATOMS: atom_id res chain seq x y z
N GLY A 1 -10.77 21.34 5.39
CA GLY A 1 -10.16 21.77 6.67
C GLY A 1 -9.42 23.07 6.46
N LEU A 2 -9.37 23.94 7.47
CA LEU A 2 -8.71 25.27 7.40
C LEU A 2 -7.17 25.20 7.41
N ILE A 3 -6.58 24.02 7.65
CA ILE A 3 -5.13 23.82 7.75
C ILE A 3 -4.64 23.12 6.47
N PHE A 4 -3.68 23.76 5.80
CA PHE A 4 -3.04 23.24 4.58
C PHE A 4 -2.14 22.04 4.87
N TYR A 5 -1.95 21.18 3.87
CA TYR A 5 -1.14 19.96 3.98
C TYR A 5 0.27 20.23 4.52
N ASP A 6 0.98 21.23 3.97
CA ASP A 6 2.35 21.55 4.37
C ASP A 6 2.46 21.92 5.86
N THR A 7 1.45 22.62 6.39
CA THR A 7 1.37 22.94 7.81
C THR A 7 1.18 21.69 8.66
N LYS A 8 0.31 20.75 8.23
CA LYS A 8 0.10 19.47 8.91
C LYS A 8 1.38 18.64 8.93
N VAL A 9 2.06 18.52 7.78
CA VAL A 9 3.32 17.79 7.66
C VAL A 9 4.41 18.41 8.53
N THR A 10 4.49 19.74 8.60
CA THR A 10 5.45 20.43 9.49
C THR A 10 5.21 20.07 10.96
N VAL A 11 3.95 20.08 11.40
CA VAL A 11 3.59 19.67 12.77
C VAL A 11 3.92 18.18 12.99
N MET A 12 3.54 17.31 12.05
CA MET A 12 3.83 15.88 12.11
C MET A 12 5.34 15.63 12.26
N ASN A 13 6.17 16.27 11.43
CA ASN A 13 7.62 16.12 11.45
C ASN A 13 8.22 16.58 12.78
N ARG A 14 7.72 17.66 13.39
CA ARG A 14 8.14 18.10 14.74
C ARG A 14 7.81 17.06 15.80
N VAL A 15 6.62 16.48 15.77
CA VAL A 15 6.21 15.42 16.72
C VAL A 15 7.04 14.15 16.53
N LEU A 16 7.27 13.73 15.28
CA LEU A 16 8.11 12.57 14.97
C LEU A 16 9.55 12.75 15.47
N ASN A 17 10.12 13.94 15.31
CA ASN A 17 11.45 14.28 15.84
C ASN A 17 11.48 14.37 17.38
N ALA A 18 10.39 14.81 18.01
CA ALA A 18 10.27 14.83 19.47
C ALA A 18 10.06 13.43 20.09
N THR A 19 9.65 12.46 19.28
CA THR A 19 9.38 11.07 19.69
C THR A 19 10.46 10.09 19.23
N VAL A 20 11.63 10.60 18.86
CA VAL A 20 12.82 9.78 18.60
C VAL A 20 13.23 9.06 19.87
N GLN A 21 13.49 7.76 19.75
CA GLN A 21 13.90 6.93 20.88
C GLN A 21 15.29 6.33 20.67
N ARG A 22 15.72 6.13 19.42
CA ARG A 22 17.11 5.74 19.11
C ARG A 22 17.98 6.97 18.87
N THR A 23 18.95 7.18 19.74
CA THR A 23 19.98 8.23 19.59
C THR A 23 21.16 7.74 18.74
N ALA A 24 22.03 8.65 18.33
CA ALA A 24 23.23 8.34 17.54
C ALA A 24 24.21 7.38 18.23
N ASP A 25 24.16 7.28 19.56
CA ASP A 25 25.03 6.39 20.36
C ASP A 25 24.64 4.91 20.25
N HIS A 26 23.44 4.62 19.75
CA HIS A 26 22.94 3.26 19.57
C HIS A 26 23.10 2.83 18.11
N ALA A 27 23.87 1.76 17.90
CA ALA A 27 24.01 1.14 16.60
C ALA A 27 22.64 0.79 16.01
N ALA A 28 22.47 1.04 14.71
CA ALA A 28 21.27 0.62 14.01
C ALA A 28 21.23 -0.92 13.98
N PRO A 29 20.06 -1.54 14.22
CA PRO A 29 19.86 -2.95 13.95
C PRO A 29 20.29 -3.28 12.53
N GLU A 30 20.86 -4.47 12.30
CA GLU A 30 21.18 -4.96 10.96
C GLU A 30 20.37 -6.20 10.67
N ILE A 31 19.72 -6.23 9.51
CA ILE A 31 19.04 -7.43 8.99
C ILE A 31 19.83 -8.01 7.82
N THR A 32 19.88 -9.33 7.76
CA THR A 32 20.48 -10.08 6.66
C THR A 32 19.39 -10.70 5.81
N LEU A 33 19.37 -10.39 4.52
CA LEU A 33 18.41 -10.93 3.56
C LEU A 33 19.12 -11.88 2.62
N ASP A 34 18.63 -13.12 2.51
CA ASP A 34 19.18 -14.14 1.63
C ASP A 34 18.29 -14.30 0.37
N PRO A 35 18.79 -13.90 -0.82
CA PRO A 35 18.08 -14.13 -2.08
C PRO A 35 17.88 -15.63 -2.39
N LEU A 36 18.75 -16.50 -1.89
CA LEU A 36 18.70 -17.94 -2.16
C LEU A 36 17.57 -18.64 -1.41
N GLU A 37 17.09 -18.10 -0.28
CA GLU A 37 15.88 -18.64 0.38
C GLU A 37 14.64 -18.52 -0.53
N ILE A 38 14.61 -17.49 -1.39
CA ILE A 38 13.52 -17.26 -2.35
C ILE A 38 13.63 -18.21 -3.55
N VAL A 39 14.86 -18.48 -4.02
CA VAL A 39 15.12 -19.19 -5.29
C VAL A 39 15.39 -20.70 -5.11
N GLY A 40 15.99 -21.10 -4.00
CA GLY A 40 16.58 -22.42 -3.78
C GLY A 40 15.75 -23.42 -2.96
N GLY A 41 14.57 -23.02 -2.46
CA GLY A 41 13.68 -23.94 -1.76
C GLY A 41 12.99 -24.92 -2.71
N GLU A 42 13.06 -26.22 -2.42
CA GLU A 42 12.27 -27.26 -3.13
C GLU A 42 10.74 -27.01 -3.05
N ILE A 43 10.32 -26.14 -2.11
CA ILE A 43 8.95 -25.64 -1.94
C ILE A 43 9.02 -24.11 -1.89
N ARG A 44 8.31 -23.42 -2.79
CA ARG A 44 8.09 -21.97 -2.71
C ARG A 44 7.18 -21.65 -1.52
N SER A 45 7.75 -21.46 -0.33
CA SER A 45 7.02 -21.00 0.84
C SER A 45 7.01 -19.46 0.88
N SER A 46 5.85 -18.86 1.17
CA SER A 46 5.71 -17.41 1.41
C SER A 46 6.60 -16.91 2.56
N GLU A 47 7.01 -17.81 3.45
CA GLU A 47 7.88 -17.58 4.61
C GLU A 47 9.31 -17.15 4.24
N ASN A 48 9.74 -17.42 3.00
CA ASN A 48 11.09 -17.12 2.52
C ASN A 48 11.21 -15.75 1.84
N SER A 49 10.10 -15.03 1.66
CA SER A 49 10.08 -13.68 1.10
C SER A 49 10.94 -12.71 1.92
N TYR A 50 11.46 -11.64 1.32
CA TYR A 50 12.21 -10.62 2.07
C TYR A 50 11.36 -9.97 3.15
N PHE A 51 10.06 -9.81 2.90
CA PHE A 51 9.11 -9.35 3.91
C PHE A 51 9.11 -10.27 5.14
N CYS A 52 8.98 -11.59 4.96
CA CYS A 52 8.95 -12.55 6.06
C CYS A 52 10.33 -12.70 6.75
N GLN A 53 11.43 -12.67 5.99
CA GLN A 53 12.79 -12.66 6.55
C GLN A 53 13.02 -11.43 7.44
N ALA A 54 12.60 -10.25 6.98
CA ALA A 54 12.69 -9.01 7.75
C ALA A 54 11.75 -9.01 8.96
N ALA A 55 10.52 -9.50 8.81
CA ALA A 55 9.55 -9.61 9.91
C ALA A 55 10.09 -10.48 11.06
N ARG A 56 10.73 -11.62 10.74
CA ARG A 56 11.37 -12.52 11.73
C ARG A 56 12.51 -11.84 12.48
N GLN A 57 13.37 -11.10 11.77
CA GLN A 57 14.54 -10.46 12.37
C GLN A 57 14.16 -9.22 13.18
N LEU A 58 13.28 -8.37 12.63
CA LEU A 58 12.84 -7.13 13.27
C LEU A 58 11.80 -7.38 14.37
N GLY A 59 11.09 -8.51 14.36
CA GLY A 59 10.20 -8.90 15.44
C GLY A 59 10.91 -9.09 16.80
N CYS A 60 12.21 -9.35 16.79
CA CYS A 60 13.05 -9.41 17.98
C CYS A 60 13.64 -8.05 18.40
N VAL A 61 13.44 -7.01 17.58
CA VAL A 61 13.97 -5.66 17.82
C VAL A 61 12.89 -4.81 18.47
N PRO A 62 13.14 -4.17 19.63
CA PRO A 62 12.19 -3.24 20.22
C PRO A 62 11.87 -2.08 19.26
N SER A 63 10.59 -1.72 19.09
CA SER A 63 10.18 -0.61 18.21
C SER A 63 10.87 0.72 18.53
N SER A 64 11.32 0.91 19.78
CA SER A 64 12.11 2.08 20.18
C SER A 64 13.40 2.26 19.38
N GLN A 65 14.04 1.15 18.96
CA GLN A 65 15.24 1.19 18.12
C GLN A 65 14.94 1.58 16.67
N LEU A 66 13.70 1.44 16.23
CA LEU A 66 13.23 1.79 14.89
C LEU A 66 12.74 3.25 14.82
N CYS A 67 12.44 3.87 15.97
CA CYS A 67 12.03 5.26 16.11
C CYS A 67 13.21 6.23 16.02
N VAL A 68 13.60 6.54 14.78
CA VAL A 68 14.71 7.44 14.43
C VAL A 68 14.24 8.86 14.09
N LYS A 69 15.20 9.80 14.09
CA LYS A 69 14.99 11.17 13.63
C LYS A 69 14.65 11.17 12.14
N LEU A 70 13.77 12.06 11.72
CA LEU A 70 13.52 12.28 10.30
C LEU A 70 14.84 12.65 9.60
N ALA A 71 14.95 12.23 8.35
CA ALA A 71 16.05 12.63 7.49
C ALA A 71 16.10 14.17 7.40
N SER A 72 17.21 14.77 7.86
CA SER A 72 17.44 16.21 7.79
C SER A 72 18.91 16.50 7.55
N GLY A 73 19.24 17.19 6.47
CA GLY A 73 20.49 17.93 6.30
C GLY A 73 21.85 17.21 6.28
N GLY A 74 21.90 15.88 6.43
CA GLY A 74 23.05 15.02 6.12
C GLY A 74 22.63 13.63 5.67
N ASP A 75 23.48 12.61 5.88
CA ASP A 75 23.09 11.22 5.58
C ASP A 75 21.88 10.79 6.43
N PRO A 76 20.80 10.27 5.81
CA PRO A 76 19.60 9.89 6.53
C PRO A 76 19.90 8.77 7.53
N THR A 77 19.38 8.92 8.76
CA THR A 77 19.41 7.85 9.75
C THR A 77 18.24 6.91 9.48
N TYR A 78 18.52 5.71 8.97
CA TYR A 78 17.49 4.69 8.76
C TYR A 78 17.20 3.89 10.02
N ALA A 79 16.01 3.29 10.09
CA ALA A 79 15.59 2.48 11.24
C ALA A 79 16.52 1.27 11.46
N PHE A 80 17.05 0.69 10.38
CA PHE A 80 17.95 -0.46 10.39
C PHE A 80 18.81 -0.48 9.11
N ASN A 81 19.90 -1.25 9.14
CA ASN A 81 20.80 -1.52 8.02
C ASN A 81 20.44 -2.85 7.35
N ILE A 82 20.77 -2.98 6.07
CA ILE A 82 20.42 -4.13 5.26
C ILE A 82 21.68 -4.72 4.64
N ARG A 83 21.88 -6.01 4.88
CA ARG A 83 22.94 -6.83 4.29
C ARG A 83 22.30 -7.88 3.40
N PHE A 84 22.70 -7.95 2.14
CA PHE A 84 22.29 -9.02 1.24
C PHE A 84 23.35 -10.11 1.27
N THR A 85 22.95 -11.36 1.54
CA THR A 85 23.88 -12.50 1.62
C THR A 85 24.51 -12.73 0.24
N GLY A 86 25.84 -12.75 0.19
CA GLY A 86 26.58 -12.96 -1.06
C GLY A 86 26.72 -11.75 -1.97
N GLU A 87 26.23 -10.57 -1.55
CA GLU A 87 26.34 -9.33 -2.31
C GLU A 87 27.14 -8.27 -1.53
N GLU A 88 28.06 -7.60 -2.20
CA GLU A 88 28.75 -6.42 -1.66
C GLU A 88 28.00 -5.15 -2.08
N VAL A 89 27.30 -4.54 -1.12
CA VAL A 89 26.55 -3.30 -1.35
C VAL A 89 27.25 -2.12 -0.68
N HIS A 90 27.61 -1.12 -1.46
CA HIS A 90 28.17 0.13 -0.96
C HIS A 90 27.07 1.10 -0.54
N GLY A 91 27.09 1.49 0.74
CA GLY A 91 26.17 2.47 1.31
C GLY A 91 24.84 1.87 1.80
N THR A 92 24.26 2.50 2.82
CA THR A 92 23.04 2.02 3.50
C THR A 92 21.76 2.52 2.82
N SER A 93 21.85 3.65 2.12
CA SER A 93 20.70 4.34 1.53
C SER A 93 20.12 3.61 0.32
N GLY A 94 21.00 3.11 -0.57
CA GLY A 94 20.60 2.35 -1.76
C GLY A 94 19.96 1.00 -1.41
N SER A 95 20.57 0.25 -0.49
CA SER A 95 20.04 -1.04 -0.02
C SER A 95 18.71 -0.89 0.71
N PHE A 96 18.56 0.14 1.55
CA PHE A 96 17.30 0.44 2.24
C PHE A 96 16.15 0.72 1.27
N ARG A 97 16.37 1.58 0.26
CA ARG A 97 15.37 1.84 -0.79
C ARG A 97 15.06 0.59 -1.61
N HIS A 98 16.08 -0.22 -1.92
CA HIS A 98 15.90 -1.48 -2.65
C HIS A 98 14.96 -2.42 -1.90
N PHE A 99 15.23 -2.63 -0.62
CA PHE A 99 14.44 -3.50 0.24
C PHE A 99 12.99 -3.05 0.34
N LEU A 100 12.73 -1.76 0.62
CA LEU A 100 11.37 -1.25 0.72
C LEU A 100 10.60 -1.46 -0.58
N TRP A 101 11.25 -1.22 -1.73
CA TRP A 101 10.64 -1.52 -3.03
C TRP A 101 10.32 -3.00 -3.20
N GLN A 102 11.28 -3.89 -2.90
CA GLN A 102 11.11 -5.33 -3.08
C GLN A 102 10.01 -5.89 -2.17
N VAL A 103 9.95 -5.43 -0.92
CA VAL A 103 8.87 -5.77 0.01
C VAL A 103 7.51 -5.30 -0.48
N CYS A 104 7.39 -4.07 -0.98
CA CYS A 104 6.13 -3.57 -1.55
C CYS A 104 5.68 -4.38 -2.77
N LYS A 105 6.63 -4.87 -3.58
CA LYS A 105 6.35 -5.77 -4.69
C LYS A 105 5.86 -7.14 -4.21
N GLU A 106 6.48 -7.69 -3.18
CA GLU A 106 6.06 -8.95 -2.56
C GLU A 106 4.65 -8.85 -1.95
N LEU A 107 4.36 -7.76 -1.22
CA LEU A 107 3.05 -7.47 -0.64
C LEU A 107 1.94 -7.40 -1.71
N GLN A 108 2.26 -6.89 -2.90
CA GLN A 108 1.35 -6.75 -4.03
C GLN A 108 1.45 -7.93 -5.03
N SER A 109 1.96 -9.07 -4.59
CA SER A 109 2.08 -10.28 -5.39
C SER A 109 1.30 -11.43 -4.78
N SER A 110 1.18 -12.54 -5.51
CA SER A 110 0.64 -13.78 -4.96
C SER A 110 1.57 -14.49 -3.97
N SER A 111 2.77 -13.95 -3.72
CA SER A 111 3.72 -14.53 -2.75
C SER A 111 3.30 -14.33 -1.30
N LEU A 112 2.48 -13.31 -1.00
CA LEU A 112 1.95 -13.03 0.32
C LEU A 112 0.42 -12.94 0.25
N SER A 113 -0.27 -13.53 1.22
CA SER A 113 -1.75 -13.52 1.31
C SER A 113 -2.31 -12.31 2.06
N LEU A 114 -1.49 -11.29 2.34
CA LEU A 114 -1.90 -10.13 3.17
C LEU A 114 -2.76 -9.12 2.41
N LEU A 115 -2.51 -8.98 1.10
CA LEU A 115 -3.25 -8.09 0.21
C LEU A 115 -3.91 -8.88 -0.91
N LEU A 116 -5.09 -8.42 -1.31
CA LEU A 116 -5.87 -8.97 -2.41
C LEU A 116 -6.08 -7.88 -3.47
N LEU A 117 -5.98 -8.26 -4.74
CA LEU A 117 -6.27 -7.35 -5.84
C LEU A 117 -7.73 -6.93 -5.79
N CYS A 118 -8.00 -5.63 -5.83
CA CYS A 118 -9.33 -5.06 -5.78
C CYS A 118 -10.24 -5.70 -6.85
N PRO A 119 -11.43 -6.25 -6.49
CA PRO A 119 -12.34 -6.91 -7.44
C PRO A 119 -12.70 -6.05 -8.67
N SER A 120 -12.89 -4.75 -8.47
CA SER A 120 -13.14 -3.78 -9.56
C SER A 120 -12.06 -3.78 -10.65
N SER A 121 -10.84 -4.26 -10.35
CA SER A 121 -9.76 -4.41 -11.34
C SER A 121 -10.17 -5.30 -12.53
N ALA A 122 -11.07 -6.27 -12.32
CA ALA A 122 -11.57 -7.15 -13.37
C ALA A 122 -12.30 -6.40 -14.50
N VAL A 123 -12.84 -5.21 -14.20
CA VAL A 123 -13.50 -4.35 -15.19
C VAL A 123 -12.71 -3.07 -15.49
N ASN A 124 -11.39 -3.09 -15.26
CA ASN A 124 -10.48 -1.95 -15.42
C ASN A 124 -10.79 -0.72 -14.57
N LYS A 125 -11.64 -0.83 -13.54
CA LYS A 125 -11.82 0.23 -12.54
C LYS A 125 -10.85 -0.01 -11.39
N ASN A 126 -10.12 1.02 -10.95
CA ASN A 126 -9.08 0.89 -9.92
C ASN A 126 -8.05 -0.22 -10.24
N LYS A 127 -7.69 -0.35 -11.52
CA LYS A 127 -6.78 -1.39 -12.02
C LYS A 127 -5.46 -1.37 -11.24
N GLY A 128 -5.08 -2.52 -10.71
CA GLY A 128 -3.83 -2.69 -9.96
C GLY A 128 -3.88 -2.15 -8.53
N LYS A 129 -5.05 -1.74 -8.02
CA LYS A 129 -5.22 -1.38 -6.62
C LYS A 129 -5.47 -2.63 -5.77
N TYR A 130 -4.98 -2.61 -4.54
CA TYR A 130 -5.08 -3.70 -3.58
C TYR A 130 -5.89 -3.29 -2.36
N ILE A 131 -6.52 -4.27 -1.73
CA ILE A 131 -7.20 -4.17 -0.44
C ILE A 131 -6.56 -5.19 0.52
N LEU A 132 -6.83 -5.04 1.82
CA LEU A 132 -6.46 -6.07 2.78
C LEU A 132 -7.26 -7.35 2.51
N THR A 133 -6.61 -8.51 2.62
CA THR A 133 -7.30 -9.79 2.50
C THR A 133 -8.26 -9.95 3.69
N PRO A 134 -9.56 -10.14 3.45
CA PRO A 134 -10.53 -10.34 4.50
C PRO A 134 -10.60 -11.83 4.86
N SER A 135 -10.02 -12.18 6.00
CA SER A 135 -10.16 -13.53 6.56
C SER A 135 -9.96 -13.47 8.07
N PRO A 136 -10.47 -14.47 8.81
CA PRO A 136 -9.96 -14.72 10.15
C PRO A 136 -8.44 -14.85 10.06
N ILE A 137 -7.72 -13.99 10.77
CA ILE A 137 -6.26 -14.01 10.76
C ILE A 137 -5.74 -15.01 11.79
N THR A 138 -4.73 -15.76 11.39
CA THR A 138 -3.90 -16.54 12.33
C THR A 138 -3.00 -15.61 13.13
N TYR A 139 -2.46 -16.09 14.25
CA TYR A 139 -1.47 -15.32 15.03
C TYR A 139 -0.24 -14.93 14.19
N ALA A 140 0.20 -15.82 13.29
CA ALA A 140 1.33 -15.52 12.39
C ALA A 140 0.98 -14.36 11.43
N GLU A 141 -0.20 -14.37 10.82
CA GLU A 141 -0.66 -13.28 9.95
C GLU A 141 -0.86 -11.97 10.72
N GLU A 142 -1.36 -12.02 11.96
CA GLU A 142 -1.44 -10.85 12.84
C GLU A 142 -0.06 -10.20 13.04
N GLN A 143 0.99 -11.00 13.30
CA GLN A 143 2.36 -10.50 13.42
C GLN A 143 2.87 -9.89 12.10
N LEU A 144 2.51 -10.47 10.95
CA LEU A 144 2.84 -9.92 9.64
C LEU A 144 2.11 -8.59 9.37
N PHE A 145 0.83 -8.47 9.72
CA PHE A 145 0.09 -7.20 9.62
C PHE A 145 0.64 -6.14 10.58
N HIS A 146 1.04 -6.53 11.79
CA HIS A 146 1.74 -5.65 12.71
C HIS A 146 3.06 -5.16 12.08
N PHE A 147 3.86 -6.05 11.51
CA PHE A 147 5.09 -5.66 10.81
C PHE A 147 4.81 -4.76 9.60
N PHE A 148 3.75 -5.03 8.83
CA PHE A 148 3.33 -4.16 7.73
C PHE A 148 3.03 -2.74 8.24
N GLY A 149 2.31 -2.61 9.36
CA GLY A 149 2.10 -1.34 10.04
C GLY A 149 3.39 -0.63 10.47
N GLN A 150 4.36 -1.38 11.02
CA GLN A 150 5.67 -0.84 11.37
C GLN A 150 6.40 -0.30 10.13
N LEU A 151 6.36 -1.01 9.00
CA LEU A 151 6.96 -0.56 7.74
C LEU A 151 6.37 0.75 7.24
N LEU A 152 5.05 0.94 7.34
CA LEU A 152 4.41 2.23 7.01
C LEU A 152 5.00 3.35 7.87
N GLY A 153 5.12 3.13 9.18
CA GLY A 153 5.70 4.11 10.11
C GLY A 153 7.19 4.39 9.85
N ILE A 154 7.95 3.35 9.53
CA ILE A 154 9.38 3.44 9.19
C ILE A 154 9.55 4.25 7.90
N ALA A 155 8.74 3.99 6.88
CA ALA A 155 8.75 4.75 5.62
C ALA A 155 8.44 6.23 5.84
N ILE A 156 7.46 6.55 6.68
CA ILE A 156 7.11 7.92 7.05
C ILE A 156 8.28 8.61 7.75
N ARG A 157 8.93 7.96 8.72
CA ARG A 157 10.11 8.52 9.43
C ARG A 157 11.31 8.68 8.51
N ALA A 158 11.54 7.73 7.62
CA ALA A 158 12.63 7.76 6.63
C ALA A 158 12.36 8.76 5.49
N ASP A 159 11.13 9.25 5.36
CA ASP A 159 10.65 10.04 4.23
C ASP A 159 10.89 9.33 2.87
N VAL A 160 10.74 8.00 2.85
CA VAL A 160 10.91 7.18 1.64
C VAL A 160 9.54 6.68 1.18
N PRO A 161 9.00 7.20 0.07
CA PRO A 161 7.73 6.75 -0.49
C PRO A 161 7.70 5.24 -0.77
N LEU A 162 6.66 4.57 -0.26
CA LEU A 162 6.39 3.16 -0.58
C LEU A 162 5.60 3.06 -1.90
N PRO A 163 6.03 2.25 -2.87
CA PRO A 163 5.27 2.02 -4.11
C PRO A 163 4.10 1.05 -3.86
N LEU A 164 3.18 1.44 -2.97
CA LEU A 164 1.96 0.68 -2.64
C LEU A 164 0.75 1.32 -3.31
N ASP A 165 0.01 0.51 -4.05
CA ASP A 165 -1.23 0.86 -4.74
C ASP A 165 -2.44 0.34 -3.96
N LEU A 166 -2.70 0.96 -2.80
CA LEU A 166 -3.85 0.59 -1.96
C LEU A 166 -5.10 1.38 -2.35
N LEU A 167 -6.27 0.75 -2.22
CA LEU A 167 -7.56 1.39 -2.46
C LEU A 167 -7.86 2.48 -1.39
N PRO A 168 -8.60 3.55 -1.71
CA PRO A 168 -8.95 4.60 -0.73
C PRO A 168 -9.58 4.10 0.57
N SER A 169 -10.31 2.98 0.54
CA SER A 169 -10.89 2.35 1.73
C SER A 169 -9.84 1.94 2.75
N PHE A 170 -8.64 1.51 2.33
CA PHE A 170 -7.54 1.20 3.24
C PHE A 170 -7.16 2.43 4.07
N TRP A 171 -6.96 3.58 3.41
CA TRP A 171 -6.53 4.81 4.05
C TRP A 171 -7.62 5.39 4.95
N LYS A 172 -8.89 5.31 4.55
CA LYS A 172 -10.04 5.68 5.38
C LYS A 172 -10.05 4.89 6.69
N THR A 173 -10.01 3.56 6.61
CA THR A 173 -9.99 2.70 7.80
C THR A 173 -8.71 2.91 8.63
N LEU A 174 -7.56 3.17 7.98
CA LEU A 174 -6.30 3.46 8.66
C LEU A 174 -6.36 4.76 9.48
N VAL A 175 -7.02 5.82 9.01
CA VAL A 175 -7.16 7.08 9.77
C VAL A 175 -8.38 7.07 10.71
N GLY A 176 -9.27 6.08 10.57
CA GLY A 176 -10.50 5.94 11.36
C GLY A 176 -11.70 6.69 10.77
N GLU A 177 -11.67 7.02 9.48
CA GLU A 177 -12.82 7.55 8.75
C GLU A 177 -13.78 6.40 8.39
N PRO A 178 -15.09 6.53 8.63
CA PRO A 178 -16.05 5.49 8.27
C PRO A 178 -16.15 5.35 6.75
N LEU A 179 -16.29 4.12 6.27
CA LEU A 179 -16.54 3.84 4.86
C LEU A 179 -17.99 4.18 4.51
N ASP A 180 -18.19 4.77 3.33
CA ASP A 180 -19.49 5.01 2.72
C ASP A 180 -19.96 3.73 2.00
N PRO A 181 -21.14 3.18 2.37
CA PRO A 181 -21.60 1.91 1.82
C PRO A 181 -21.90 1.89 0.32
N ASP A 182 -22.17 3.05 -0.30
CA ASP A 182 -22.45 3.12 -1.73
C ASP A 182 -21.16 3.46 -2.50
N VAL A 183 -20.40 4.47 -2.06
CA VAL A 183 -19.18 4.92 -2.75
C VAL A 183 -18.06 3.89 -2.62
N ASP A 184 -17.72 3.46 -1.40
CA ASP A 184 -16.56 2.58 -1.20
C ASP A 184 -16.83 1.17 -1.73
N LEU A 185 -18.07 0.70 -1.67
CA LEU A 185 -18.46 -0.56 -2.32
C LEU A 185 -18.35 -0.45 -3.84
N GLN A 186 -18.82 0.64 -4.45
CA GLN A 186 -18.72 0.82 -5.90
C GLN A 186 -17.27 0.97 -6.38
N GLU A 187 -16.38 1.53 -5.57
CA GLU A 187 -14.95 1.61 -5.87
C GLU A 187 -14.26 0.25 -5.74
N ALA A 188 -14.57 -0.51 -4.68
CA ALA A 188 -13.92 -1.79 -4.41
C ALA A 188 -14.44 -2.96 -5.26
N ASP A 189 -15.76 -3.05 -5.43
CA ASP A 189 -16.43 -4.16 -6.10
C ASP A 189 -17.68 -3.66 -6.84
N ILE A 190 -17.43 -3.04 -7.99
CA ILE A 190 -18.49 -2.50 -8.86
C ILE A 190 -19.46 -3.59 -9.36
N LEU A 191 -19.01 -4.84 -9.48
CA LEU A 191 -19.86 -5.95 -9.90
C LEU A 191 -20.89 -6.25 -8.82
N THR A 192 -20.45 -6.46 -7.58
CA THR A 192 -21.35 -6.68 -6.44
C THR A 192 -22.22 -5.45 -6.17
N TYR A 193 -21.68 -4.24 -6.30
CA TYR A 193 -22.49 -3.00 -6.21
C TYR A 193 -23.65 -3.00 -7.21
N ASN A 194 -23.37 -3.32 -8.49
CA ASN A 194 -24.39 -3.40 -9.52
C ASN A 194 -25.42 -4.50 -9.21
N TYR A 195 -25.00 -5.64 -8.66
CA TYR A 195 -25.92 -6.70 -8.22
C TYR A 195 -26.87 -6.22 -7.12
N VAL A 196 -26.33 -5.56 -6.08
CA VAL A 196 -27.16 -4.99 -5.00
C VAL A 196 -28.14 -3.96 -5.56
N LYS A 197 -27.69 -3.06 -6.46
CA LYS A 197 -28.58 -2.09 -7.11
C LYS A 197 -29.64 -2.75 -7.99
N LYS A 198 -29.35 -3.87 -8.65
CA LYS A 198 -30.37 -4.63 -9.39
C LYS A 198 -31.45 -5.16 -8.44
N PHE A 199 -31.09 -5.79 -7.31
CA PHE A 199 -32.07 -6.26 -6.32
C PHE A 199 -32.98 -5.15 -5.77
N GLU A 200 -32.41 -3.97 -5.51
CA GLU A 200 -33.15 -2.81 -5.02
C GLU A 200 -34.16 -2.26 -6.05
N ASN A 201 -33.86 -2.41 -7.35
CA ASN A 201 -34.67 -1.86 -8.44
C ASN A 201 -35.56 -2.89 -9.16
N ILE A 202 -35.50 -4.17 -8.77
CA ILE A 202 -36.35 -5.23 -9.34
C ILE A 202 -37.83 -4.92 -9.12
N SER A 203 -38.62 -5.08 -10.18
CA SER A 203 -40.03 -4.67 -10.21
C SER A 203 -41.02 -5.85 -10.24
N ASP A 204 -40.57 -7.05 -10.64
CA ASP A 204 -41.40 -8.24 -10.68
C ASP A 204 -40.64 -9.54 -10.31
N GLU A 205 -41.39 -10.61 -10.02
CA GLU A 205 -40.83 -11.90 -9.60
C GLU A 205 -40.03 -12.60 -10.72
N THR A 206 -40.32 -12.33 -11.99
CA THR A 206 -39.59 -12.97 -13.10
C THR A 206 -38.18 -12.41 -13.25
N GLU A 207 -38.02 -11.09 -13.07
CA GLU A 207 -36.70 -10.45 -12.98
C GLU A 207 -35.89 -10.98 -11.80
N LEU A 208 -36.54 -11.21 -10.65
CA LEU A 208 -35.91 -11.80 -9.48
C LEU A 208 -35.43 -13.23 -9.72
N GLU A 209 -36.27 -14.08 -10.31
CA GLU A 209 -35.89 -15.45 -10.64
C GLU A 209 -34.71 -15.50 -11.61
N ALA A 210 -34.69 -14.62 -12.62
CA ALA A 210 -33.58 -14.53 -13.57
C ALA A 210 -32.27 -14.10 -12.89
N LEU A 211 -32.30 -13.09 -12.01
CA LEU A 211 -31.13 -12.63 -11.27
C LEU A 211 -30.61 -13.69 -10.29
N CYS A 212 -31.52 -14.36 -9.60
CA CYS A 212 -31.20 -15.48 -8.71
C CYS A 212 -30.54 -16.65 -9.46
N ALA A 213 -31.02 -16.95 -10.68
CA ALA A 213 -30.40 -17.96 -11.54
C ALA A 213 -29.00 -17.53 -12.01
N GLU A 214 -28.80 -16.25 -12.37
CA GLU A 214 -27.48 -15.71 -12.73
C GLU A 214 -26.48 -15.91 -11.58
N ILE A 215 -26.84 -15.49 -10.36
CA ILE A 215 -25.97 -15.62 -9.18
C ILE A 215 -25.68 -17.08 -8.86
N ALA A 216 -26.69 -17.95 -8.93
CA ALA A 216 -26.50 -19.37 -8.70
C ALA A 216 -25.57 -20.00 -9.76
N SER A 217 -25.71 -19.62 -11.04
CA SER A 217 -24.85 -20.14 -12.11
C SER A 217 -23.40 -19.67 -12.01
N GLN A 218 -23.16 -18.48 -11.47
CA GLN A 218 -21.81 -17.91 -11.32
C GLN A 218 -21.09 -18.42 -10.07
N HIS A 219 -21.85 -18.78 -9.02
CA HIS A 219 -21.28 -18.95 -7.68
C HIS A 219 -21.59 -20.31 -7.02
N LEU A 220 -22.51 -21.12 -7.54
CA LEU A 220 -23.00 -22.35 -6.88
C LEU A 220 -22.94 -23.56 -7.83
N ALA A 221 -21.90 -24.39 -7.70
CA ALA A 221 -21.81 -25.70 -8.38
C ALA A 221 -22.55 -26.82 -7.63
N MET A 222 -23.44 -26.50 -6.68
CA MET A 222 -24.18 -27.52 -5.92
C MET A 222 -25.59 -27.69 -6.47
N GLU A 223 -25.80 -28.77 -7.21
CA GLU A 223 -27.11 -29.37 -7.42
C GLU A 223 -27.72 -29.68 -6.04
N SER A 224 -28.82 -29.01 -5.71
CA SER A 224 -29.58 -29.34 -4.49
C SER A 224 -30.30 -30.67 -4.70
N PRO A 225 -30.06 -31.71 -3.85
CA PRO A 225 -30.69 -33.02 -4.01
C PRO A 225 -32.23 -32.97 -3.93
N ASP A 226 -32.79 -31.93 -3.31
CA ASP A 226 -34.24 -31.79 -3.13
C ASP A 226 -34.99 -31.17 -4.33
N CYS A 227 -34.28 -30.60 -5.32
CA CYS A 227 -34.89 -29.93 -6.48
C CYS A 227 -33.99 -30.00 -7.72
N PRO A 228 -34.00 -31.11 -8.47
CA PRO A 228 -33.06 -31.34 -9.58
C PRO A 228 -33.23 -30.43 -10.82
N ASN A 229 -34.12 -29.42 -10.80
CA ASN A 229 -34.43 -28.59 -11.98
C ASN A 229 -34.65 -27.09 -11.72
N LYS A 230 -34.29 -26.55 -10.53
CA LYS A 230 -34.33 -25.09 -10.33
C LYS A 230 -33.13 -24.64 -9.49
N PRO A 231 -32.12 -23.95 -10.05
CA PRO A 231 -31.07 -23.34 -9.25
C PRO A 231 -31.74 -22.34 -8.30
N CYS A 232 -31.65 -22.60 -6.99
CA CYS A 232 -32.30 -21.79 -5.98
C CYS A 232 -31.23 -20.94 -5.29
N CYS A 233 -31.29 -19.63 -5.52
CA CYS A 233 -30.49 -18.66 -4.79
C CYS A 233 -30.87 -18.73 -3.30
N LYS A 234 -29.88 -18.87 -2.44
CA LYS A 234 -30.02 -18.99 -0.99
C LYS A 234 -29.39 -17.79 -0.31
N PHE A 235 -29.57 -17.63 0.99
CA PHE A 235 -28.88 -16.61 1.79
C PHE A 235 -27.39 -16.96 2.01
N THR A 236 -26.68 -17.24 0.91
CA THR A 236 -25.24 -17.45 0.83
C THR A 236 -24.65 -16.58 -0.28
N TYR A 237 -23.37 -16.23 -0.16
CA TYR A 237 -22.67 -15.44 -1.17
C TYR A 237 -21.17 -15.73 -1.14
N LEU A 238 -20.44 -15.40 -2.21
CA LEU A 238 -18.97 -15.53 -2.20
C LEU A 238 -18.33 -14.36 -1.46
N SER A 239 -17.47 -14.69 -0.51
CA SER A 239 -16.52 -13.76 0.10
C SER A 239 -15.52 -13.25 -0.93
N LEU A 240 -14.76 -12.19 -0.58
CA LEU A 240 -13.70 -11.66 -1.44
C LEU A 240 -12.55 -12.64 -1.65
N THR A 241 -12.40 -13.65 -0.78
CA THR A 241 -11.44 -14.76 -0.93
C THR A 241 -11.99 -15.92 -1.77
N GLY A 242 -13.25 -15.86 -2.19
CA GLY A 242 -13.90 -16.86 -3.04
C GLY A 242 -14.60 -18.00 -2.29
N GLU A 243 -14.65 -17.94 -0.96
CA GLU A 243 -15.37 -18.93 -0.14
C GLU A 243 -16.86 -18.59 -0.04
N GLU A 244 -17.73 -19.60 -0.12
CA GLU A 244 -19.17 -19.43 0.11
C GLU A 244 -19.47 -19.26 1.61
N VAL A 245 -20.03 -18.10 1.97
CA VAL A 245 -20.40 -17.76 3.35
C VAL A 245 -21.90 -17.61 3.51
N GLU A 246 -22.43 -17.96 4.69
CA GLU A 246 -23.83 -17.70 5.03
C GLU A 246 -24.01 -16.21 5.39
N LEU A 247 -24.99 -15.55 4.77
CA LEU A 247 -25.31 -14.14 5.03
C LEU A 247 -26.07 -13.93 6.35
N CYS A 248 -26.69 -14.98 6.85
CA CYS A 248 -27.41 -15.04 8.12
C CYS A 248 -27.34 -16.47 8.68
N PRO A 249 -27.65 -16.69 9.97
CA PRO A 249 -27.64 -18.02 10.55
C PRO A 249 -28.56 -19.00 9.79
N ARG A 250 -28.01 -20.14 9.35
CA ARG A 250 -28.72 -21.15 8.53
C ARG A 250 -29.10 -20.64 7.14
N GLY A 251 -28.36 -19.67 6.61
CA GLY A 251 -28.61 -19.06 5.30
C GLY A 251 -28.65 -20.06 4.14
N ARG A 252 -27.92 -21.19 4.22
CA ARG A 252 -27.98 -22.30 3.25
C ARG A 252 -29.35 -22.96 3.12
N HIS A 253 -30.25 -22.74 4.07
CA HIS A 253 -31.60 -23.30 4.10
C HIS A 253 -32.69 -22.26 3.83
N ILE A 254 -32.31 -20.99 3.62
CA ILE A 254 -33.26 -19.90 3.40
C ILE A 254 -33.19 -19.53 1.91
N PRO A 255 -34.25 -19.80 1.12
CA PRO A 255 -34.30 -19.38 -0.27
C PRO A 255 -34.55 -17.86 -0.37
N VAL A 256 -33.98 -17.24 -1.40
CA VAL A 256 -34.29 -15.85 -1.76
C VAL A 256 -35.62 -15.82 -2.51
N GLY A 257 -36.54 -15.02 -2.01
CA GLY A 257 -37.90 -14.82 -2.52
C GLY A 257 -38.25 -13.34 -2.58
N TRP A 258 -39.41 -13.03 -3.17
CA TRP A 258 -39.85 -11.64 -3.37
C TRP A 258 -39.92 -10.86 -2.04
N GLU A 259 -40.42 -11.51 -1.00
CA GLU A 259 -40.61 -10.96 0.34
C GLU A 259 -39.32 -10.66 1.09
N ASN A 260 -38.18 -11.24 0.68
CA ASN A 260 -36.91 -11.14 1.39
C ASN A 260 -35.74 -10.63 0.53
N LYS A 261 -35.99 -10.26 -0.73
CA LYS A 261 -34.98 -9.79 -1.69
C LYS A 261 -34.17 -8.59 -1.18
N ASP A 262 -34.83 -7.65 -0.50
CA ASP A 262 -34.18 -6.44 -0.01
C ASP A 262 -33.28 -6.75 1.20
N VAL A 263 -33.68 -7.71 2.03
CA VAL A 263 -32.87 -8.22 3.14
C VAL A 263 -31.62 -8.95 2.60
N TYR A 264 -31.79 -9.75 1.55
CA TYR A 264 -30.67 -10.41 0.88
C TYR A 264 -29.67 -9.40 0.29
N ALA A 265 -30.16 -8.37 -0.42
CA ALA A 265 -29.33 -7.30 -0.98
C ALA A 265 -28.57 -6.52 0.11
N ALA A 266 -29.26 -6.16 1.20
CA ALA A 266 -28.64 -5.49 2.35
C ALA A 266 -27.59 -6.37 3.04
N ALA A 267 -27.81 -7.69 3.09
CA ALA A 267 -26.87 -8.63 3.69
C ALA A 267 -25.60 -8.80 2.82
N ILE A 268 -25.72 -8.84 1.49
CA ILE A 268 -24.57 -8.81 0.57
C ILE A 268 -23.75 -7.52 0.76
N ARG A 269 -24.42 -6.36 0.77
CA ARG A 269 -23.76 -5.07 1.04
C ARG A 269 -23.02 -5.11 2.38
N SER A 270 -23.69 -5.60 3.43
CA SER A 270 -23.10 -5.69 4.78
C SER A 270 -21.90 -6.64 4.84
N LEU A 271 -21.94 -7.75 4.10
CA LEU A 271 -20.79 -8.66 3.94
C LEU A 271 -19.60 -7.90 3.35
N ARG A 272 -19.77 -7.28 2.18
CA ARG A 272 -18.69 -6.55 1.50
C ARG A 272 -18.13 -5.41 2.34
N MET A 273 -18.97 -4.64 3.01
CA MET A 273 -18.51 -3.55 3.87
C MET A 273 -17.67 -4.07 5.05
N ARG A 274 -18.07 -5.19 5.66
CA ARG A 274 -17.29 -5.82 6.74
C ARG A 274 -15.94 -6.33 6.23
N GLU A 275 -15.93 -6.96 5.06
CA GLU A 275 -14.70 -7.44 4.42
C GLU A 275 -13.75 -6.28 4.04
N LEU A 276 -14.28 -5.15 3.55
CA LEU A 276 -13.47 -3.95 3.28
C LEU A 276 -12.93 -3.28 4.54
N GLN A 277 -13.68 -3.34 5.65
CA GLN A 277 -13.23 -2.81 6.94
C GLN A 277 -12.16 -3.69 7.59
N THR A 278 -12.33 -5.02 7.53
CA THR A 278 -11.43 -6.05 8.09
C THR A 278 -10.77 -5.61 9.42
N PRO A 279 -11.58 -5.47 10.49
CA PRO A 279 -11.17 -4.76 11.70
C PRO A 279 -10.02 -5.46 12.43
N GLU A 280 -9.91 -6.79 12.40
CA GLU A 280 -8.78 -7.51 13.00
C GLU A 280 -7.47 -7.17 12.28
N CYS A 281 -7.43 -7.28 10.95
CA CYS A 281 -6.25 -6.95 10.14
C CYS A 281 -5.85 -5.48 10.35
N MET A 282 -6.81 -4.56 10.27
CA MET A 282 -6.53 -3.13 10.43
C MET A 282 -6.08 -2.79 11.85
N THR A 283 -6.59 -3.47 12.88
CA THR A 283 -6.11 -3.29 14.26
C THR A 283 -4.65 -3.67 14.38
N ALA A 284 -4.23 -4.79 13.80
CA ALA A 284 -2.82 -5.20 13.78
C ALA A 284 -1.94 -4.18 13.03
N VAL A 285 -2.36 -3.73 11.84
CA VAL A 285 -1.65 -2.67 11.07
C VAL A 285 -1.54 -1.38 11.88
N ARG A 286 -2.62 -0.93 12.53
CA ARG A 286 -2.60 0.26 13.38
C ARG A 286 -1.72 0.09 14.62
N ALA A 287 -1.69 -1.09 15.24
CA ALA A 287 -0.81 -1.39 16.36
C ALA A 287 0.67 -1.29 15.95
N GLY A 288 1.02 -1.89 14.82
CA GLY A 288 2.36 -1.79 14.23
C GLY A 288 2.78 -0.37 13.93
N LEU A 289 1.91 0.38 13.25
CA LEU A 289 2.12 1.79 12.94
C LEU A 289 2.28 2.63 14.21
N GLY A 290 1.42 2.39 15.20
CA GLY A 290 1.41 3.05 16.50
C GLY A 290 2.65 2.79 17.35
N SER A 291 3.36 1.69 17.08
CA SER A 291 4.65 1.40 17.72
C SER A 291 5.80 2.26 17.19
N ILE A 292 5.63 2.87 16.01
CA ILE A 292 6.64 3.70 15.35
C ILE A 292 6.28 5.20 15.37
N ILE A 293 5.00 5.54 15.18
CA ILE A 293 4.52 6.93 15.16
C ILE A 293 3.33 7.10 16.13
N PRO A 294 3.17 8.26 16.78
CA PRO A 294 1.98 8.53 17.61
C PRO A 294 0.69 8.51 16.77
N LEU A 295 -0.26 7.61 17.09
CA LEU A 295 -1.50 7.45 16.31
C LEU A 295 -2.39 8.69 16.30
N GLN A 296 -2.25 9.59 17.27
CA GLN A 296 -2.96 10.87 17.32
C GLN A 296 -2.62 11.77 16.12
N LEU A 297 -1.48 11.54 15.44
CA LEU A 297 -1.15 12.28 14.21
C LEU A 297 -2.10 11.92 13.06
N LEU A 298 -2.65 10.72 13.04
CA LEU A 298 -3.56 10.27 11.97
C LEU A 298 -4.84 11.10 11.91
N THR A 299 -5.32 11.63 13.05
CA THR A 299 -6.54 12.45 13.09
C THR A 299 -6.36 13.83 12.48
N THR A 300 -5.13 14.22 12.13
CA THR A 300 -4.82 15.52 11.51
C THR A 300 -4.82 15.45 9.98
N LEU A 301 -4.71 14.25 9.41
CA LEU A 301 -4.60 13.99 7.98
C LEU A 301 -5.90 13.41 7.44
N THR A 302 -6.29 13.81 6.23
CA THR A 302 -7.32 13.09 5.47
C THR A 302 -6.75 11.76 4.94
N PRO A 303 -7.60 10.81 4.50
CA PRO A 303 -7.14 9.56 3.90
C PRO A 303 -6.16 9.78 2.73
N LEU A 304 -6.47 10.73 1.85
CA LEU A 304 -5.59 11.08 0.72
C LEU A 304 -4.26 11.68 1.18
N GLU A 305 -4.27 12.54 2.19
CA GLU A 305 -3.04 13.11 2.74
C GLU A 305 -2.17 12.04 3.40
N MET A 306 -2.77 11.03 4.04
CA MET A 306 -2.06 9.89 4.61
C MET A 306 -1.44 9.00 3.52
N GLU A 307 -2.16 8.74 2.42
CA GLU A 307 -1.62 8.06 1.24
C GLU A 307 -0.42 8.83 0.68
N LEU A 308 -0.57 10.14 0.42
CA LEU A 308 0.49 10.98 -0.13
C LEU A 308 1.72 11.04 0.79
N ARG A 309 1.51 11.07 2.11
CA ARG A 309 2.61 11.08 3.09
C ARG A 309 3.41 9.77 3.10
N THR A 310 2.75 8.66 2.85
CA THR A 310 3.31 7.31 2.98
C THR A 310 3.85 6.78 1.65
N CYS A 311 3.10 6.99 0.57
CA CYS A 311 3.37 6.44 -0.75
C CYS A 311 3.84 7.48 -1.76
N GLY A 312 3.74 8.78 -1.47
CA GLY A 312 4.02 9.82 -2.47
C GLY A 312 3.01 9.81 -3.61
N LEU A 313 3.34 10.51 -4.71
CA LEU A 313 2.45 10.60 -5.86
C LEU A 313 2.39 9.26 -6.63
N PRO A 314 1.22 8.86 -7.15
CA PRO A 314 1.08 7.64 -7.96
C PRO A 314 1.59 7.81 -9.40
N TYR A 315 2.15 8.98 -9.74
CA TYR A 315 2.74 9.30 -11.04
C TYR A 315 3.96 10.21 -10.84
N ILE A 316 4.82 10.27 -11.85
CA ILE A 316 6.01 11.13 -11.83
C ILE A 316 5.63 12.53 -12.30
N ASN A 317 5.67 13.49 -11.38
CA ASN A 317 5.59 14.91 -11.69
C ASN A 317 6.96 15.42 -12.13
N LEU A 318 7.14 15.61 -13.44
CA LEU A 318 8.40 16.07 -14.03
C LEU A 318 8.77 17.50 -13.61
N GLU A 319 7.80 18.40 -13.47
CA GLU A 319 8.07 19.76 -13.00
C GLU A 319 8.64 19.74 -11.59
N PHE A 320 8.06 18.91 -10.71
CA PHE A 320 8.59 18.70 -9.37
C PHE A 320 10.00 18.10 -9.43
N LEU A 321 10.21 17.05 -10.24
CA LEU A 321 11.53 16.42 -10.37
C LEU A 321 12.60 17.42 -10.84
N LYS A 322 12.28 18.22 -11.87
CA LYS A 322 13.18 19.23 -12.44
C LYS A 322 13.53 20.32 -11.43
N ALA A 323 12.54 20.86 -10.73
CA ALA A 323 12.73 21.89 -9.70
C ALA A 323 13.58 21.43 -8.51
N HIS A 324 13.74 20.12 -8.31
CA HIS A 324 14.49 19.53 -7.20
C HIS A 324 15.71 18.72 -7.67
N THR A 325 16.13 18.85 -8.93
CA THR A 325 17.35 18.23 -9.45
C THR A 325 18.56 19.11 -9.13
N MET A 326 19.63 18.52 -8.61
CA MET A 326 20.87 19.25 -8.33
C MET A 326 21.91 18.97 -9.42
N TYR A 327 22.38 20.03 -10.06
CA TYR A 327 23.46 19.98 -11.03
C TYR A 327 24.80 20.12 -10.28
N GLN A 328 25.69 19.14 -10.46
CA GLN A 328 27.01 19.22 -9.86
C GLN A 328 27.87 20.30 -10.54
N VAL A 329 28.99 20.66 -9.89
CA VAL A 329 29.90 21.71 -10.36
C VAL A 329 30.28 21.48 -11.83
N GLY A 330 30.12 22.53 -12.64
CA GLY A 330 30.42 22.51 -14.07
C GLY A 330 29.23 22.23 -14.99
N LEU A 331 28.03 22.06 -14.42
CA LEU A 331 26.77 21.93 -15.17
C LEU A 331 25.81 23.08 -14.87
N MET A 332 25.07 23.51 -15.89
CA MET A 332 23.98 24.48 -15.79
C MET A 332 22.68 23.92 -16.39
N GLU A 333 21.54 24.35 -15.86
CA GLU A 333 20.21 23.99 -16.41
C GLU A 333 20.06 24.35 -17.90
N THR A 334 20.77 25.38 -18.35
CA THR A 334 20.78 25.88 -19.73
C THR A 334 21.74 25.13 -20.66
N ASP A 335 22.49 24.15 -20.15
CA ASP A 335 23.40 23.39 -21.00
C ASP A 335 22.60 22.53 -21.98
N GLN A 336 22.99 22.52 -23.26
CA GLN A 336 22.24 21.85 -24.32
C GLN A 336 21.94 20.36 -24.04
N HIS A 337 22.88 19.64 -23.44
CA HIS A 337 22.70 18.23 -23.10
C HIS A 337 21.73 18.03 -21.91
N ILE A 338 21.61 19.02 -21.03
CA ILE A 338 20.60 19.04 -19.95
C ILE A 338 19.21 19.34 -20.54
N GLU A 339 19.10 20.28 -21.48
CA GLU A 339 17.86 20.54 -22.20
C GLU A 339 17.38 19.29 -22.98
N PHE A 340 18.29 18.58 -23.66
CA PHE A 340 17.98 17.31 -24.33
C PHE A 340 17.54 16.23 -23.36
N PHE A 341 18.20 16.12 -22.20
CA PHE A 341 17.81 15.17 -21.16
C PHE A 341 16.37 15.40 -20.69
N TRP A 342 15.99 16.65 -20.38
CA TRP A 342 14.63 16.95 -19.95
C TRP A 342 13.61 16.78 -21.07
N SER A 343 13.95 17.20 -22.30
CA SER A 343 13.10 17.01 -23.48
C SER A 343 12.82 15.53 -23.73
N ALA A 344 13.81 14.66 -23.53
CA ALA A 344 13.63 13.21 -23.66
C ALA A 344 12.70 12.65 -22.58
N LEU A 345 12.84 13.08 -21.32
CA LEU A 345 11.93 12.68 -20.25
C LEU A 345 10.50 13.17 -20.47
N GLU A 346 10.30 14.36 -21.03
CA GLU A 346 8.98 14.88 -21.38
C GLU A 346 8.27 14.03 -22.46
N MET A 347 9.03 13.26 -23.26
CA MET A 347 8.49 12.33 -24.25
C MET A 347 8.17 10.94 -23.69
N PHE A 348 8.60 10.62 -22.46
CA PHE A 348 8.37 9.32 -21.85
C PHE A 348 6.92 9.18 -21.37
N THR A 349 6.38 7.97 -21.50
CA THR A 349 5.17 7.56 -20.80
C THR A 349 5.41 7.51 -19.29
N GLN A 350 4.34 7.53 -18.49
CA GLN A 350 4.47 7.41 -17.04
C GLN A 350 5.16 6.10 -16.61
N GLU A 351 4.96 5.00 -17.35
CA GLU A 351 5.66 3.74 -17.09
C GLU A 351 7.17 3.86 -17.33
N GLU A 352 7.58 4.53 -18.40
CA GLU A 352 8.99 4.79 -18.72
C GLU A 352 9.62 5.77 -17.71
N LEU A 353 8.88 6.80 -17.28
CA LEU A 353 9.32 7.70 -16.20
C LEU A 353 9.52 6.95 -14.89
N CYS A 354 8.61 6.05 -14.51
CA CYS A 354 8.79 5.20 -13.32
C CYS A 354 10.04 4.33 -13.45
N LYS A 355 10.30 3.73 -14.62
CA LYS A 355 11.53 2.96 -14.89
C LYS A 355 12.79 3.82 -14.80
N PHE A 356 12.75 5.04 -15.32
CA PHE A 356 13.85 5.99 -15.21
C PHE A 356 14.13 6.33 -13.74
N ILE A 357 13.09 6.64 -12.96
CA ILE A 357 13.21 6.94 -11.54
C ILE A 357 13.72 5.72 -10.75
N LYS A 358 13.29 4.51 -11.12
CA LYS A 358 13.81 3.26 -10.55
C LYS A 358 15.29 3.08 -10.84
N PHE A 359 15.71 3.36 -12.07
CA PHE A 359 17.11 3.31 -12.44
C PHE A 359 17.96 4.36 -11.69
N ALA A 360 17.51 5.61 -11.66
CA ALA A 360 18.29 6.73 -11.12
C ALA A 360 18.32 6.78 -9.58
N CYS A 361 17.22 6.38 -8.92
CA CYS A 361 17.03 6.60 -7.48
C CYS A 361 16.65 5.34 -6.70
N ASN A 362 16.47 4.20 -7.38
CA ASN A 362 16.04 2.93 -6.80
C ASN A 362 14.66 3.00 -6.13
N GLN A 363 13.77 3.85 -6.63
CA GLN A 363 12.39 4.03 -6.18
C GLN A 363 11.46 4.07 -7.39
N GLU A 364 10.16 3.87 -7.19
CA GLU A 364 9.16 4.01 -8.28
C GLU A 364 8.20 5.16 -8.03
N ARG A 365 8.33 5.84 -6.89
CA ARG A 365 7.53 7.00 -6.53
C ARG A 365 8.41 8.13 -6.02
N ILE A 366 7.89 9.34 -6.20
CA ILE A 366 8.48 10.58 -5.70
C ILE A 366 7.62 11.13 -4.55
N PRO A 367 8.23 11.82 -3.56
CA PRO A 367 7.47 12.52 -2.53
C PRO A 367 6.51 13.54 -3.14
N PHE A 368 5.39 13.76 -2.47
CA PHE A 368 4.42 14.78 -2.87
C PHE A 368 4.93 16.22 -2.63
N THR A 369 5.74 16.41 -1.59
CA THR A 369 6.27 17.72 -1.17
C THR A 369 7.76 17.63 -0.87
N CYS A 370 8.49 18.73 -1.10
CA CYS A 370 9.87 18.88 -0.62
C CYS A 370 9.89 19.81 0.61
N PRO A 371 10.52 19.40 1.73
CA PRO A 371 10.75 20.28 2.88
C PRO A 371 11.57 21.54 2.57
N CYS A 372 12.23 21.58 1.41
CA CYS A 372 13.12 22.65 0.99
C CYS A 372 12.41 23.95 0.51
N LYS A 373 11.08 23.93 0.29
CA LYS A 373 10.34 25.12 -0.16
C LYS A 373 10.35 26.28 0.86
N ASP A 374 10.61 26.03 2.14
CA ASP A 374 10.50 27.03 3.20
C ASP A 374 11.80 27.80 3.52
N GLY A 375 12.89 27.58 2.78
CA GLY A 375 14.06 28.47 2.76
C GLY A 375 14.76 28.73 4.10
N GLY A 376 14.64 27.83 5.09
CA GLY A 376 15.31 27.96 6.38
C GLY A 376 16.80 27.61 6.31
N PRO A 377 17.68 28.22 7.12
CA PRO A 377 19.11 27.87 7.16
C PRO A 377 19.37 26.42 7.59
N ASP A 378 18.40 25.76 8.23
CA ASP A 378 18.45 24.34 8.63
C ASP A 378 17.76 23.38 7.62
N THR A 379 17.12 23.89 6.55
CA THR A 379 16.51 23.04 5.51
C THR A 379 17.58 22.62 4.50
N ALA A 380 18.57 21.87 4.98
CA ALA A 380 19.56 21.30 4.09
C ALA A 380 18.89 20.26 3.18
N HIS A 381 19.12 20.40 1.87
CA HIS A 381 18.67 19.49 0.81
C HIS A 381 19.10 18.08 1.15
N VAL A 382 18.18 17.27 1.66
CA VAL A 382 18.44 15.85 1.88
C VAL A 382 17.26 15.02 1.43
N PRO A 383 17.56 13.92 0.71
CA PRO A 383 16.68 13.29 -0.25
C PRO A 383 15.63 12.40 0.45
N PRO A 384 14.61 11.96 -0.31
CA PRO A 384 14.92 10.96 -1.34
C PRO A 384 15.29 11.52 -2.71
N TYR A 385 14.93 12.77 -3.02
CA TYR A 385 15.27 13.41 -4.30
C TYR A 385 15.92 14.78 -4.12
N PRO A 386 17.23 14.82 -4.33
CA PRO A 386 17.70 15.48 -5.52
C PRO A 386 18.40 14.46 -6.38
N MET A 387 17.76 14.13 -7.51
CA MET A 387 18.49 13.55 -8.63
C MET A 387 19.71 14.45 -8.87
N LYS A 388 20.90 13.87 -8.82
CA LYS A 388 22.14 14.61 -9.07
C LYS A 388 22.58 14.32 -10.48
N ILE A 389 22.69 15.35 -11.30
CA ILE A 389 23.33 15.22 -12.61
C ILE A 389 24.77 15.67 -12.44
N ALA A 390 25.68 14.74 -12.69
CA ALA A 390 27.12 14.97 -12.64
C ALA A 390 27.65 15.16 -14.07
N PRO A 391 28.74 15.93 -14.25
CA PRO A 391 29.50 15.87 -15.49
C PRO A 391 29.86 14.41 -15.82
N PRO A 392 30.06 14.07 -17.10
CA PRO A 392 30.62 12.76 -17.44
C PRO A 392 31.94 12.60 -16.69
N ASP A 393 32.18 11.40 -16.12
CA ASP A 393 33.46 11.09 -15.49
C ASP A 393 34.56 11.39 -16.50
N GLY A 394 35.33 12.45 -16.24
CA GLY A 394 36.43 12.86 -17.10
C GLY A 394 37.37 11.68 -17.28
N ALA A 395 37.89 11.50 -18.50
CA ALA A 395 38.87 10.47 -18.79
C ALA A 395 39.91 10.43 -17.66
N ALA A 396 40.02 9.26 -17.02
CA ALA A 396 41.10 8.99 -16.07
C ALA A 396 42.40 9.50 -16.69
N GLY A 397 43.12 10.33 -15.95
CA GLY A 397 44.12 11.24 -16.48
C GLY A 397 45.08 10.64 -17.51
N THR A 398 45.41 11.48 -18.49
CA THR A 398 46.67 11.41 -19.24
C THR A 398 47.50 12.63 -18.93
#